data_AF-B1X135-F1
#
_entry.id   AF-B1X135-F1
#
_cell.length_a   1.000
_cell.length_b   1.000
_cell.length_c   1.000
_cell.angle_alpha   90.00
_cell.angle_beta   90.00
_cell.angle_gamma   90.00
#
_symmetry.space_group_name_H-M   'P 1'
#
loop_
_entity.id
_entity.type
_entity.pdbx_description
1 polymer ?
#
loop_
_entity_poly.entity_id
_entity_poly.type
_entity_poly.pdbx_seq_one_letter_code
_entity_poly.pdbx_strand_id
1 'polypeptide(L)'
;MTTTIDARVKSVYKLAKTYPDNQQLQEAVGVVKTLRRSQGQLAFWSEQHKIDKKQLKAEIITLSRENQALEVQIRLKVQDIDRLKSELTQINEQMTQLTEEKQRMIAQRDRVIAQLKQIETEVELATIQVRQTNDLFKKFSIIWTLLQSLFFRDTRQGYGKIDNTLPDFKDKPQMGTSSADIGRDLLDK
;
A
#
# COMPACT_ATOMS: atom_id res chain seq x y z
N MET A 1 8.43 -58.62 51.08
CA MET A 1 7.11 -58.90 51.71
C MET A 1 6.14 -59.64 50.77
N THR A 2 6.10 -59.34 49.47
CA THR A 2 5.22 -60.03 48.48
C THR A 2 5.52 -61.53 48.34
N THR A 3 6.80 -61.92 48.37
CA THR A 3 7.24 -63.32 48.29
C THR A 3 6.73 -64.18 49.45
N THR A 4 6.60 -63.59 50.65
CA THR A 4 6.10 -64.26 51.86
C THR A 4 4.59 -64.48 51.81
N ILE A 5 3.84 -63.53 51.23
CA ILE A 5 2.37 -63.63 51.07
C ILE A 5 2.02 -64.63 49.96
N ASP A 6 2.73 -64.61 48.83
CA ASP A 6 2.51 -65.56 47.74
C ASP A 6 2.82 -67.00 48.14
N ALA A 7 3.83 -67.22 48.98
CA ALA A 7 4.10 -68.53 49.56
C ALA A 7 2.94 -69.02 50.45
N ARG A 8 2.36 -68.13 51.28
CA ARG A 8 1.19 -68.43 52.13
C ARG A 8 -0.08 -68.69 51.33
N VAL A 9 -0.32 -67.95 50.25
CA VAL A 9 -1.46 -68.19 49.36
C VAL A 9 -1.32 -69.54 48.65
N LYS A 10 -0.11 -69.90 48.21
CA LYS A 10 0.17 -71.23 47.63
C LYS A 10 -0.04 -72.36 48.63
N SER A 11 0.32 -72.18 49.91
CA SER A 11 0.05 -73.19 50.94
C SER A 11 -1.45 -73.34 51.20
N VAL A 12 -2.22 -72.25 51.22
CA VAL A 12 -3.69 -72.29 51.37
C VAL A 12 -4.34 -73.00 50.18
N TYR A 13 -3.88 -72.77 48.94
CA TYR A 13 -4.37 -73.52 47.77
C TYR A 13 -4.05 -75.02 47.83
N LYS A 14 -2.86 -75.38 48.33
CA LYS A 14 -2.50 -76.79 48.54
C LYS A 14 -3.39 -77.44 49.60
N LEU A 15 -3.62 -76.75 50.73
CA LEU A 15 -4.47 -77.22 51.81
C LEU A 15 -5.91 -77.45 51.32
N ALA A 16 -6.47 -76.49 50.57
CA ALA A 16 -7.81 -76.59 49.98
C ALA A 16 -7.93 -77.75 48.97
N LYS A 17 -6.83 -78.09 48.29
CA LYS A 17 -6.79 -79.25 47.38
C LYS A 17 -6.77 -80.59 48.13
N THR A 18 -6.15 -80.63 49.31
CA THR A 18 -6.09 -81.81 50.17
C THR A 18 -7.40 -82.06 50.93
N TYR A 19 -8.16 -81.02 51.24
CA TYR A 19 -9.44 -81.08 51.96
C TYR A 19 -10.59 -80.48 51.13
N PRO A 20 -11.12 -81.19 50.12
CA PRO A 20 -12.16 -80.69 49.25
C PRO A 20 -13.50 -80.46 49.97
N ASP A 21 -13.81 -81.27 50.98
CA ASP A 21 -15.09 -81.22 51.71
C ASP A 21 -15.15 -80.09 52.75
N ASN A 22 -14.02 -79.40 53.00
CA ASN A 22 -13.99 -78.27 53.92
C ASN A 22 -14.49 -77.00 53.23
N GLN A 23 -15.78 -76.73 53.39
CA GLN A 23 -16.48 -75.59 52.77
C GLN A 23 -15.83 -74.23 53.12
N GLN A 24 -15.45 -74.00 54.38
CA GLN A 24 -14.83 -72.74 54.82
C GLN A 24 -13.50 -72.48 54.12
N LEU A 25 -12.72 -73.54 53.88
CA LEU A 25 -11.43 -73.44 53.20
C LEU A 25 -11.59 -73.17 51.70
N GLN A 26 -12.62 -73.74 51.06
CA GLN A 26 -12.96 -73.43 49.66
C GLN A 26 -13.46 -71.99 49.50
N GLU A 27 -14.30 -71.50 50.41
CA GLU A 27 -14.79 -70.12 50.44
C GLU A 27 -13.64 -69.13 50.61
N ALA A 28 -12.71 -69.39 51.54
CA ALA A 28 -11.52 -68.58 51.74
C ALA A 28 -10.64 -68.51 50.48
N VAL A 29 -10.48 -69.63 49.76
CA VAL A 29 -9.79 -69.66 48.46
C VAL A 29 -10.54 -68.84 47.40
N GLY A 30 -11.87 -68.88 47.39
CA GLY A 30 -12.70 -68.03 46.54
C GLY A 30 -12.47 -66.54 46.79
N VAL A 31 -12.45 -66.12 48.06
CA VAL A 31 -12.16 -64.74 48.46
C VAL A 31 -10.74 -64.33 48.06
N VAL A 32 -9.73 -65.19 48.28
CA VAL A 32 -8.35 -64.88 47.88
C VAL A 32 -8.21 -64.74 46.36
N LYS A 33 -8.92 -65.57 45.56
CA LYS A 33 -8.93 -65.45 44.10
C LYS A 33 -9.58 -64.14 43.64
N THR A 34 -10.70 -63.75 44.23
CA THR A 34 -11.39 -62.49 43.88
C THR A 34 -10.55 -61.27 44.28
N LEU A 35 -9.92 -61.30 45.46
CA LEU A 35 -9.01 -60.24 45.91
C LEU A 35 -7.78 -60.11 45.01
N ARG A 36 -7.20 -61.22 44.56
CA ARG A 36 -6.05 -61.18 43.64
C ARG A 36 -6.44 -60.62 42.27
N ARG A 37 -7.64 -60.95 41.77
CA ARG A 37 -8.19 -60.38 40.54
C ARG A 37 -8.43 -58.88 40.69
N SER A 38 -9.03 -58.43 41.79
CA SER A 38 -9.29 -57.01 42.02
C SER A 38 -8.00 -56.20 42.21
N GLN A 39 -6.99 -56.74 42.89
CA GLN A 39 -5.66 -56.12 42.98
C GLN A 39 -4.98 -55.99 41.60
N GLY A 40 -5.07 -57.03 40.77
CA GLY A 40 -4.55 -56.99 39.39
C GLY A 40 -5.26 -55.95 38.53
N GLN A 41 -6.59 -55.87 38.63
CA GLN A 41 -7.38 -54.82 37.98
C GLN A 41 -6.99 -53.43 38.47
N LEU A 42 -6.86 -53.22 39.78
CA LEU A 42 -6.48 -51.93 40.33
C LEU A 42 -5.08 -51.48 39.86
N ALA A 43 -4.12 -52.40 39.81
CA ALA A 43 -2.80 -52.10 39.24
C ALA A 43 -2.88 -51.72 37.76
N PHE A 44 -3.68 -52.46 36.98
CA PHE A 44 -3.94 -52.14 35.57
C PHE A 44 -4.58 -50.76 35.39
N TRP A 45 -5.66 -50.45 36.12
CA TRP A 45 -6.34 -49.15 36.09
C TRP A 45 -5.39 -48.02 36.51
N SER A 46 -4.58 -48.22 37.55
CA SER A 46 -3.59 -47.23 37.98
C SER A 46 -2.57 -46.92 36.89
N GLU A 47 -2.04 -47.93 36.21
CA GLU A 47 -1.10 -47.71 35.09
C GLU A 47 -1.79 -47.05 33.90
N GLN A 48 -3.02 -47.47 33.57
CA GLN A 48 -3.81 -46.83 32.51
C GLN A 48 -4.04 -45.34 32.81
N HIS A 49 -4.46 -45.00 34.03
CA HIS A 49 -4.63 -43.60 34.44
C HIS A 49 -3.34 -42.77 34.34
N LYS A 50 -2.17 -43.36 34.61
CA LYS A 50 -0.90 -42.66 34.43
C LYS A 50 -0.60 -42.39 32.95
N ILE A 51 -0.92 -43.34 32.08
CA ILE A 51 -0.76 -43.20 30.63
C ILE A 51 -1.72 -42.12 30.11
N ASP A 52 -3.00 -42.22 30.41
CA ASP A 52 -4.02 -41.27 29.98
C ASP A 52 -3.68 -39.85 30.45
N LYS A 53 -3.22 -39.71 31.72
CA LYS A 53 -2.78 -38.42 32.26
C LYS A 53 -1.59 -37.84 31.51
N LYS A 54 -0.65 -38.68 31.05
CA LYS A 54 0.49 -38.22 30.25
C LYS A 54 0.05 -37.80 28.85
N GLN A 55 -0.84 -38.56 28.22
CA GLN A 55 -1.40 -38.26 26.90
C GLN A 55 -2.18 -36.94 26.92
N LEU A 56 -3.12 -36.79 27.86
CA LEU A 56 -3.90 -35.55 28.03
C LEU A 56 -3.00 -34.33 28.28
N LYS A 57 -1.93 -34.49 29.06
CA LYS A 57 -0.95 -33.40 29.25
C LYS A 57 -0.24 -33.04 27.95
N ALA A 58 0.12 -34.02 27.14
CA ALA A 58 0.74 -33.77 25.83
C ALA A 58 -0.24 -33.06 24.90
N GLU A 59 -1.49 -33.51 24.83
CA GLU A 59 -2.56 -32.89 24.03
C GLU A 59 -2.84 -31.44 24.46
N ILE A 60 -2.87 -31.16 25.77
CA ILE A 60 -3.03 -29.78 26.27
C ILE A 60 -1.86 -28.90 25.81
N ILE A 61 -0.62 -29.42 25.83
CA ILE A 61 0.55 -28.67 25.38
C ILE A 61 0.50 -28.42 23.87
N THR A 62 0.07 -29.40 23.05
CA THR A 62 -0.06 -29.23 21.60
C THR A 62 -1.14 -28.22 21.27
N LEU A 63 -2.33 -28.35 21.86
CA LEU A 63 -3.43 -27.40 21.69
C LEU A 63 -3.04 -25.99 22.14
N SER A 64 -2.29 -25.86 23.24
CA SER A 64 -1.79 -24.56 23.69
C SER A 64 -0.84 -23.92 22.67
N ARG A 65 0.01 -24.70 22.00
CA ARG A 65 0.91 -24.19 20.96
C ARG A 65 0.15 -23.80 19.70
N GLU A 66 -0.83 -24.61 19.29
CA GLU A 66 -1.70 -24.32 18.15
C GLU A 66 -2.50 -23.03 18.38
N ASN A 67 -3.07 -22.85 19.57
CA ASN A 67 -3.76 -21.61 19.93
C ASN A 67 -2.84 -20.39 19.88
N GLN A 68 -1.62 -20.49 20.41
CA GLN A 68 -0.64 -19.40 20.32
C GLN A 68 -0.28 -19.08 18.86
N ALA A 69 -0.11 -20.10 18.01
CA ALA A 69 0.17 -19.91 16.59
C ALA A 69 -1.00 -19.24 15.86
N LEU A 70 -2.24 -19.61 16.19
CA LEU A 70 -3.44 -18.99 15.65
C LEU A 70 -3.58 -17.54 16.10
N GLU A 71 -3.29 -17.22 17.37
CA GLU A 71 -3.28 -15.84 17.87
C GLU A 71 -2.31 -14.94 17.10
N VAL A 72 -1.09 -15.44 16.81
CA VAL A 72 -0.11 -14.72 16.00
C VAL A 72 -0.65 -14.50 14.58
N GLN A 73 -1.23 -15.52 13.96
CA GLN A 73 -1.83 -15.39 12.61
C GLN A 73 -2.98 -14.38 12.58
N ILE A 74 -3.84 -14.37 13.61
CA ILE A 74 -4.92 -13.40 13.75
C ILE A 74 -4.34 -12.00 13.84
N ARG A 75 -3.31 -11.78 14.66
CA ARG A 75 -2.66 -10.47 14.80
C ARG A 75 -2.07 -9.98 13.48
N LEU A 76 -1.40 -10.86 12.72
CA LEU A 76 -0.85 -10.51 11.41
C LEU A 76 -1.95 -10.13 10.42
N LYS A 77 -3.04 -10.91 10.35
CA LYS A 77 -4.18 -10.59 9.48
C LYS A 77 -4.85 -9.27 9.85
N VAL A 78 -4.92 -8.91 11.13
CA VAL A 78 -5.43 -7.61 11.58
C VAL A 78 -4.53 -6.48 11.07
N GLN A 79 -3.20 -6.62 11.17
CA GLN A 79 -2.27 -5.64 10.61
C GLN A 79 -2.41 -5.47 9.09
N ASP A 80 -2.59 -6.59 8.36
CA ASP A 80 -2.84 -6.55 6.92
C ASP A 80 -4.16 -5.82 6.60
N ILE A 81 -5.22 -6.06 7.36
CA ILE A 81 -6.49 -5.36 7.21
C ILE A 81 -6.32 -3.86 7.43
N ASP A 82 -5.63 -3.45 8.48
CA ASP A 82 -5.39 -2.03 8.78
C ASP A 82 -4.58 -1.35 7.68
N ARG A 83 -3.54 -2.04 7.18
CA ARG A 83 -2.75 -1.57 6.03
C ARG A 83 -3.63 -1.40 4.79
N LEU A 84 -4.40 -2.42 4.41
CA LEU A 84 -5.28 -2.34 3.24
C LEU A 84 -6.32 -1.23 3.38
N LYS A 85 -6.83 -1.00 4.60
CA LYS A 85 -7.73 0.11 4.88
C LYS A 85 -7.08 1.47 4.61
N SER A 86 -5.83 1.64 5.03
CA SER A 86 -5.05 2.86 4.78
C SER A 86 -4.79 3.07 3.28
N GLU A 87 -4.42 2.00 2.55
CA GLU A 87 -4.22 2.05 1.10
C GLU A 87 -5.53 2.42 0.37
N LEU A 88 -6.66 1.86 0.81
CA LEU A 88 -7.98 2.20 0.26
C LEU A 88 -8.33 3.67 0.50
N THR A 89 -8.08 4.20 1.71
CA THR A 89 -8.32 5.63 1.98
C THR A 89 -7.47 6.54 1.10
N GLN A 90 -6.20 6.17 0.87
CA GLN A 90 -5.29 6.92 0.01
C GLN A 90 -5.75 6.89 -1.45
N ILE A 91 -6.17 5.73 -1.97
CA ILE A 91 -6.71 5.60 -3.33
C ILE A 91 -7.98 6.44 -3.48
N ASN A 92 -8.85 6.46 -2.47
CA ASN A 92 -10.07 7.25 -2.51
C ASN A 92 -9.77 8.75 -2.57
N GLU A 93 -8.77 9.22 -1.81
CA GLU A 93 -8.30 10.61 -1.86
C GLU A 93 -7.66 10.96 -3.22
N GLN A 94 -6.87 10.07 -3.80
CA GLN A 94 -6.34 10.25 -5.15
C GLN A 94 -7.45 10.33 -6.19
N MET A 95 -8.51 9.54 -6.04
CA MET A 95 -9.65 9.54 -6.96
C MET A 95 -10.45 10.84 -6.87
N THR A 96 -10.67 11.38 -5.67
CA THR A 96 -11.32 12.69 -5.50
C THR A 96 -10.49 13.80 -6.12
N GLN A 97 -9.17 13.83 -5.86
CA GLN A 97 -8.25 14.80 -6.47
C GLN A 97 -8.28 14.72 -8.01
N LEU A 98 -8.18 13.52 -8.58
CA LEU A 98 -8.22 13.33 -10.03
C LEU A 98 -9.56 13.76 -10.63
N THR A 99 -10.66 13.56 -9.91
CA THR A 99 -11.99 14.02 -10.33
C THR A 99 -12.07 15.55 -10.36
N GLU A 100 -11.50 16.23 -9.35
CA GLU A 100 -11.40 17.69 -9.34
C GLU A 100 -10.51 18.22 -10.47
N GLU A 101 -9.35 17.61 -10.71
CA GLU A 101 -8.46 17.97 -11.81
C GLU A 101 -9.13 17.80 -13.17
N LYS A 102 -9.83 16.69 -13.37
CA LYS A 102 -10.63 16.46 -14.59
C LYS A 102 -11.66 17.57 -14.78
N GLN A 103 -12.36 17.97 -13.73
CA GLN A 103 -13.35 19.05 -13.80
C GLN A 103 -12.70 20.40 -14.16
N ARG A 104 -11.52 20.70 -13.59
CA ARG A 104 -10.75 21.91 -13.94
C ARG A 104 -10.29 21.89 -15.40
N MET A 105 -9.83 20.75 -15.91
CA MET A 105 -9.46 20.59 -17.32
C MET A 105 -10.64 20.78 -18.27
N ILE A 106 -11.82 20.27 -17.91
CA ILE A 106 -13.05 20.51 -18.69
C ILE A 106 -13.35 22.01 -18.75
N ALA A 107 -13.30 22.72 -17.62
CA ALA A 107 -13.52 24.16 -17.60
C ALA A 107 -12.48 24.93 -18.43
N GLN A 108 -11.21 24.51 -18.41
CA GLN A 108 -10.17 25.09 -19.27
C GLN A 108 -10.43 24.84 -20.75
N ARG A 109 -10.80 23.61 -21.11
CA ARG A 109 -11.19 23.25 -22.49
C ARG A 109 -12.34 24.13 -22.97
N ASP A 110 -13.37 24.30 -22.16
CA ASP A 110 -14.55 25.10 -22.54
C ASP A 110 -14.19 26.58 -22.73
N ARG A 111 -13.27 27.12 -21.93
CA ARG A 111 -12.72 28.48 -22.13
C ARG A 111 -11.97 28.60 -23.45
N VAL A 112 -11.11 27.63 -23.78
CA VAL A 112 -10.38 27.62 -25.06
C VAL A 112 -11.36 27.52 -26.23
N ILE A 113 -12.40 26.69 -26.14
CA ILE A 113 -13.46 26.61 -27.15
C ILE A 113 -14.16 27.97 -27.33
N ALA A 114 -14.47 28.67 -26.24
CA ALA A 114 -15.08 29.99 -26.31
C ALA A 114 -14.15 31.03 -26.98
N GLN A 115 -12.86 31.03 -26.63
CA GLN A 115 -11.85 31.89 -27.26
C GLN A 115 -11.70 31.60 -28.75
N LEU A 116 -11.69 30.33 -29.16
CA LEU A 116 -11.63 29.94 -30.57
C LEU A 116 -12.85 30.43 -31.35
N LYS A 117 -14.06 30.31 -30.78
CA LYS A 117 -15.28 30.86 -31.39
C LYS A 117 -15.23 32.38 -31.53
N GLN A 118 -14.68 33.07 -30.53
CA GLN A 118 -14.51 34.52 -30.62
C GLN A 118 -13.55 34.89 -31.77
N ILE A 119 -12.40 34.22 -31.85
CA ILE A 119 -11.45 34.42 -32.95
C ILE A 119 -12.11 34.15 -34.30
N GLU A 120 -12.89 33.07 -34.43
CA GLU A 120 -13.64 32.75 -35.65
C GLU A 120 -14.57 33.90 -36.06
N THR A 121 -15.34 34.47 -35.13
CA THR A 121 -16.21 35.62 -35.42
C THR A 121 -15.41 36.89 -35.79
N GLU A 122 -14.26 37.14 -35.16
CA GLU A 122 -13.39 38.28 -35.51
C GLU A 122 -12.79 38.12 -36.91
N VAL A 123 -12.41 36.90 -37.30
CA VAL A 123 -11.93 36.58 -38.65
C VAL A 123 -13.05 36.75 -39.68
N GLU A 124 -14.27 36.29 -39.40
CA GLU A 124 -15.43 36.49 -40.27
C GLU A 124 -15.71 37.98 -40.49
N LEU A 125 -15.70 38.79 -39.43
CA LEU A 125 -15.88 40.25 -39.55
C LEU A 125 -14.75 40.89 -40.38
N ALA A 126 -13.50 40.50 -40.15
CA ALA A 126 -12.37 41.03 -40.91
C ALA A 126 -12.44 40.63 -42.39
N THR A 127 -12.86 39.40 -42.72
CA THR A 127 -13.04 38.96 -44.12
C THR A 127 -14.16 39.73 -44.81
N ILE A 128 -15.26 40.05 -44.12
CA ILE A 128 -16.32 40.93 -44.65
C ILE A 128 -15.76 42.33 -44.93
N GLN A 129 -14.99 42.91 -44.00
CA GLN A 129 -14.38 44.23 -44.18
C GLN A 129 -13.39 44.26 -45.37
N VAL A 130 -12.56 43.23 -45.51
CA VAL A 130 -11.63 43.07 -46.64
C VAL A 130 -12.37 42.93 -47.97
N ARG A 131 -13.51 42.21 -48.00
CA ARG A 131 -14.35 42.11 -49.21
C ARG A 131 -14.97 43.45 -49.61
N GLN A 132 -15.39 44.26 -48.64
CA GLN A 132 -16.01 45.57 -48.88
C GLN A 132 -14.99 46.66 -49.27
N THR A 133 -13.71 46.50 -48.93
CA THR A 133 -12.68 47.45 -49.37
C THR A 133 -12.33 47.23 -50.84
N ASN A 134 -12.31 48.27 -51.68
CA ASN A 134 -11.91 48.14 -53.09
C ASN A 134 -10.40 48.32 -53.33
N ASP A 135 -9.65 48.71 -52.30
CA ASP A 135 -8.23 49.06 -52.40
C ASP A 135 -7.33 47.92 -51.87
N LEU A 136 -6.44 47.40 -52.73
CA LEU A 136 -5.55 46.28 -52.42
C LEU A 136 -4.63 46.56 -51.22
N PHE A 137 -4.18 47.81 -51.07
CA PHE A 137 -3.29 48.18 -49.96
C PHE A 137 -4.02 48.16 -48.62
N LYS A 138 -5.29 48.58 -48.59
CA LYS A 138 -6.14 48.53 -47.39
C LYS A 138 -6.51 47.09 -47.02
N LYS A 139 -6.77 46.23 -48.00
CA LYS A 139 -6.98 44.79 -47.76
C LYS A 139 -5.77 44.14 -47.09
N PHE A 140 -4.57 44.44 -47.58
CA PHE A 140 -3.34 43.93 -46.98
C PHE A 140 -3.13 44.47 -45.56
N SER A 141 -3.38 45.77 -45.34
CA SER A 141 -3.30 46.39 -44.01
C SER A 141 -4.22 45.70 -42.98
N ILE A 142 -5.44 45.35 -43.34
CA ILE A 142 -6.40 44.68 -42.44
C ILE A 142 -5.91 43.28 -42.09
N ILE A 143 -5.48 42.50 -43.09
CA ILE A 143 -4.95 41.14 -42.89
C ILE A 143 -3.67 41.16 -42.05
N TRP A 144 -2.77 42.09 -42.33
CA TRP A 144 -1.52 42.28 -41.58
C TRP A 144 -1.77 42.65 -40.12
N THR A 145 -2.74 43.52 -39.85
CA THR A 145 -3.13 43.91 -38.49
C THR A 145 -3.71 42.73 -37.72
N LEU A 146 -4.51 41.88 -38.39
CA LEU A 146 -5.09 40.68 -37.80
C LEU A 146 -4.02 39.63 -37.45
N LEU A 147 -3.05 39.41 -38.35
CA LEU A 147 -1.88 38.56 -38.12
C LEU A 147 -1.04 39.08 -36.94
N GLN A 148 -0.78 40.39 -36.89
CA GLN A 148 -0.09 41.01 -35.75
C GLN A 148 -0.85 40.81 -34.44
N SER A 149 -2.18 40.95 -34.45
CA SER A 149 -2.97 40.75 -33.24
C SER A 149 -3.04 39.29 -32.77
N LEU A 150 -3.08 38.32 -33.69
CA LEU A 150 -3.27 36.91 -33.34
C LEU A 150 -1.96 36.23 -32.94
N PHE A 151 -0.85 36.52 -33.62
CA PHE A 151 0.42 35.81 -33.42
C PHE A 151 1.44 36.58 -32.59
N PHE A 152 1.31 37.91 -32.49
CA PHE A 152 2.32 38.76 -31.84
C PHE A 152 1.81 39.47 -30.58
N ARG A 153 0.61 39.13 -30.09
CA ARG A 153 0.09 39.64 -28.79
C ARG A 153 0.51 38.80 -27.58
N ASP A 154 0.81 37.52 -27.75
CA ASP A 154 1.31 36.68 -26.65
C ASP A 154 2.84 36.76 -26.53
N THR A 155 3.29 37.60 -25.60
CA THR A 155 4.63 37.62 -24.99
C THR A 155 5.83 37.86 -25.93
N ARG A 156 6.32 39.11 -25.94
CA ARG A 156 7.74 39.44 -26.21
C ARG A 156 8.66 38.90 -25.09
N GLN A 157 8.66 37.59 -24.81
CA GLN A 157 9.62 36.97 -23.89
C GLN A 157 10.48 35.88 -24.52
N GLY A 158 10.34 35.59 -25.83
CA GLY A 158 11.02 34.46 -26.45
C GLY A 158 12.03 34.77 -27.56
N TYR A 159 12.09 35.99 -28.09
CA TYR A 159 13.14 36.33 -29.05
C TYR A 159 14.30 36.93 -28.29
N GLY A 160 15.33 36.10 -28.07
CA GLY A 160 16.62 36.56 -27.57
C GLY A 160 17.00 37.84 -28.29
N LYS A 161 17.21 38.92 -27.53
CA LYS A 161 17.71 40.17 -28.10
C LYS A 161 19.03 39.80 -28.79
N ILE A 162 19.12 40.04 -30.10
CA ILE A 162 20.42 40.08 -30.76
C ILE A 162 21.12 41.28 -30.13
N ASP A 163 22.02 41.00 -29.21
CA ASP A 163 22.79 42.01 -28.53
C ASP A 163 23.82 42.56 -29.52
N ASN A 164 23.50 43.70 -30.12
CA ASN A 164 24.44 44.46 -30.96
C ASN A 164 25.34 45.37 -30.09
N THR A 165 25.32 45.25 -28.76
CA THR A 165 26.25 46.00 -27.94
C THR A 165 27.64 45.38 -28.07
N LEU A 166 28.57 46.19 -28.60
CA LEU A 166 29.98 45.85 -28.63
C LEU A 166 30.50 45.75 -27.19
N PRO A 167 31.35 44.75 -26.86
CA PRO A 167 31.88 44.59 -25.53
C PRO A 167 32.64 45.85 -25.10
N ASP A 168 32.31 46.38 -23.92
CA ASP A 168 32.93 47.56 -23.36
C ASP A 168 34.37 47.24 -22.91
N PHE A 169 35.34 47.52 -23.77
CA PHE A 169 36.75 47.39 -23.45
C PHE A 169 37.24 48.71 -22.82
N LYS A 170 37.38 48.71 -21.49
CA LYS A 170 37.87 49.86 -20.69
C LYS A 170 39.32 50.28 -20.98
N ASP A 171 40.09 49.50 -21.72
CA ASP A 171 41.54 49.72 -21.91
C ASP A 171 41.94 50.15 -23.33
N LYS A 172 40.99 50.63 -24.15
CA LYS A 172 41.31 51.24 -25.45
C LYS A 172 40.59 52.58 -25.61
N PRO A 173 41.22 53.60 -26.23
CA PRO A 173 40.54 54.86 -26.48
C PRO A 173 39.37 54.61 -27.44
N GLN A 174 38.15 54.74 -26.93
CA GLN A 174 36.94 54.69 -27.73
C GLN A 174 36.67 56.11 -28.28
N MET A 175 36.30 56.19 -29.55
CA MET A 175 35.88 57.44 -30.17
C MET A 175 34.55 57.85 -29.52
N GLY A 176 34.52 58.99 -28.83
CA GLY A 176 33.33 59.47 -28.14
C GLY A 176 32.17 59.66 -29.11
N THR A 177 31.06 58.98 -28.89
CA THR A 177 29.80 59.14 -29.65
C THR A 177 28.83 60.08 -28.95
N SER A 178 29.36 60.99 -28.12
CA SER A 178 28.59 62.05 -27.49
C SER A 178 27.97 62.94 -28.58
N SER A 179 26.68 63.26 -28.43
CA SER A 179 25.95 64.16 -29.31
C SER A 179 26.55 65.58 -29.36
N ALA A 180 27.46 65.91 -28.44
CA ALA A 180 28.20 67.18 -28.44
C ALA A 180 29.42 67.20 -29.39
N ASP A 181 29.86 66.04 -29.89
CA ASP A 181 31.01 65.93 -30.79
C ASP A 181 30.60 65.80 -32.28
N ILE A 182 29.31 65.58 -32.55
CA ILE A 182 28.77 65.53 -33.92
C ILE A 182 28.31 66.95 -34.28
N GLY A 183 29.25 67.81 -34.66
CA GLY A 183 28.92 69.15 -35.15
C GLY A 183 29.96 70.25 -34.99
N ARG A 184 31.21 69.96 -34.62
CA ARG A 184 32.29 70.95 -34.72
C ARG A 184 32.84 70.96 -36.15
N ASP A 185 32.63 72.09 -36.81
CA ASP A 185 33.18 72.39 -38.13
C ASP A 185 34.72 72.44 -38.05
N LEU A 186 35.40 71.75 -38.95
CA LEU A 186 36.85 71.52 -38.92
C LEU A 186 37.67 72.72 -39.45
N LEU A 187 37.13 73.95 -39.38
CA LEU A 187 37.75 75.15 -39.96
C LEU A 187 37.86 76.37 -39.03
N ASP A 188 37.45 76.28 -37.77
CA ASP A 188 37.79 77.31 -36.79
C ASP A 188 39.08 76.93 -36.03
N LYS A 189 40.08 77.82 -36.19
CA LYS A 189 41.49 77.71 -35.79
C LYS A 189 41.75 77.33 -34.33
#